data_AF-A0A5E4LTA3-F1
#
_entry.id   AF-A0A5E4LTA3-F1
#
_cell.length_a   1.000
_cell.length_b   1.000
_cell.length_c   1.000
_cell.angle_alpha   90.00
_cell.angle_beta   90.00
_cell.angle_gamma   90.00
#
_symmetry.space_group_name_H-M   'P 1'
#
loop_
_entity.id
_entity.type
_entity.pdbx_description
1 polymer ?
#
loop_
_entity_poly.entity_id
_entity_poly.type
_entity_poly.pdbx_seq_one_letter_code
_entity_poly.pdbx_strand_id
1 'polypeptide(L)'
;MSKQVSYYSVEFWTRKGFSAEEAKKLISKKSRENSVWRIEHWMKYGFTEDQAKEKVSEIQKKCSSRCVEHWIAKGFSEEEAKQKVSEIQSRHEKASLEKHTHEERQESCHFSPAYWVKHGMSENEAIAFCKQRSDGTSLHYFVSRFGEKEGSRKYNELCTYRKKNYTLEGYKEKHGDSEGESLWCKKFKIRDNSMKANQFFTELFKCIPSSCKVYYAGSFLGEYGIRNGNNYYFCDFVVPELSLCIEFYGDYWHCNPEKYQSDFLNSQERKTAQQIWDYDKARIEAIRRKRNFDVFVVWEKDRKEKLEEMKKIVSYRVKYFQDGQLC
;
A
#
# COMPACT_ATOMS: atom_id res chain seq x y z
N MET A 1 -21.11 -29.67 -58.13
CA MET A 1 -21.41 -28.59 -57.16
C MET A 1 -20.18 -27.70 -57.04
N SER A 2 -20.26 -26.44 -57.49
CA SER A 2 -19.14 -25.48 -57.39
C SER A 2 -18.88 -25.14 -55.92
N LYS A 3 -17.69 -25.43 -55.39
CA LYS A 3 -17.29 -25.01 -54.04
C LYS A 3 -17.36 -23.48 -53.95
N GLN A 4 -18.18 -22.97 -53.05
CA GLN A 4 -18.30 -21.53 -52.81
C GLN A 4 -16.96 -21.03 -52.24
N VAL A 5 -16.28 -20.16 -53.00
CA VAL A 5 -14.97 -19.65 -52.60
C VAL A 5 -15.15 -18.63 -51.48
N SER A 6 -14.42 -18.83 -50.38
CA SER A 6 -14.53 -17.98 -49.18
C SER A 6 -14.21 -16.53 -49.50
N TYR A 7 -15.03 -15.62 -49.00
CA TYR A 7 -14.84 -14.18 -49.10
C TYR A 7 -13.51 -13.69 -48.49
N TYR A 8 -12.88 -14.50 -47.61
CA TYR A 8 -11.57 -14.22 -47.00
C TYR A 8 -10.39 -14.83 -47.75
N SER A 9 -10.61 -15.36 -48.96
CA SER A 9 -9.55 -15.92 -49.80
C SER A 9 -9.10 -14.94 -50.87
N VAL A 10 -7.82 -14.98 -51.22
CA VAL A 10 -7.27 -14.19 -52.34
C VAL A 10 -8.00 -14.54 -53.64
N GLU A 11 -8.34 -15.81 -53.82
CA GLU A 11 -9.06 -16.34 -54.99
C GLU A 11 -10.44 -15.69 -55.20
N PHE A 12 -11.17 -15.37 -54.13
CA PHE A 12 -12.45 -14.69 -54.23
C PHE A 12 -12.31 -13.29 -54.86
N TRP A 13 -11.28 -12.55 -54.45
CA TRP A 13 -11.05 -11.18 -54.87
C TRP A 13 -10.36 -11.09 -56.24
N THR A 14 -9.47 -12.03 -56.57
CA THR A 14 -8.89 -12.10 -57.92
C THR A 14 -9.94 -12.44 -58.96
N ARG A 15 -10.91 -13.31 -58.66
CA ARG A 15 -12.11 -13.54 -59.51
C ARG A 15 -13.00 -12.30 -59.68
N LYS A 16 -12.85 -11.30 -58.81
CA LYS A 16 -13.55 -10.00 -58.86
C LYS A 16 -12.73 -8.90 -59.53
N GLY A 17 -11.56 -9.22 -60.08
CA GLY A 17 -10.72 -8.29 -60.84
C GLY A 17 -9.65 -7.54 -60.03
N PHE A 18 -9.44 -7.90 -58.76
CA PHE A 18 -8.38 -7.30 -57.94
C PHE A 18 -7.05 -8.04 -58.12
N SER A 19 -5.91 -7.34 -58.02
CA SER A 19 -4.60 -7.98 -57.93
C SER A 19 -4.46 -8.79 -56.62
N ALA A 20 -3.50 -9.72 -56.58
CA ALA A 20 -3.26 -10.53 -55.37
C ALA A 20 -2.86 -9.66 -54.16
N GLU A 21 -2.11 -8.59 -54.39
CA GLU A 21 -1.69 -7.61 -53.38
C GLU A 21 -2.87 -6.80 -52.85
N GLU A 22 -3.77 -6.34 -53.73
CA GLU A 22 -4.99 -5.64 -53.35
C GLU A 22 -5.94 -6.56 -52.60
N ALA A 23 -6.10 -7.80 -53.06
CA ALA A 23 -6.88 -8.84 -52.40
C ALA A 23 -6.39 -9.07 -50.96
N LYS A 24 -5.07 -9.20 -50.73
CA LYS A 24 -4.48 -9.34 -49.38
C LYS A 24 -4.77 -8.12 -48.50
N LYS A 25 -4.66 -6.90 -49.05
CA LYS A 25 -4.99 -5.66 -48.31
C LYS A 25 -6.47 -5.61 -47.92
N LEU A 26 -7.37 -5.97 -48.83
CA LEU A 26 -8.82 -6.02 -48.58
C LEU A 26 -9.20 -7.07 -47.54
N ILE A 27 -8.61 -8.26 -47.61
CA ILE A 27 -8.79 -9.32 -46.61
C ILE A 27 -8.29 -8.86 -45.24
N SER A 28 -7.11 -8.25 -45.17
CA SER A 28 -6.55 -7.72 -43.92
C SER A 28 -7.44 -6.63 -43.31
N LYS A 29 -7.88 -5.66 -44.14
CA LYS A 29 -8.79 -4.60 -43.71
C LYS A 29 -10.10 -5.17 -43.17
N LYS A 30 -10.72 -6.10 -43.90
CA LYS A 30 -12.01 -6.67 -43.48
C LYS A 30 -11.89 -7.60 -42.28
N SER A 31 -10.81 -8.37 -42.19
CA SER A 31 -10.50 -9.19 -41.01
C SER A 31 -10.34 -8.31 -39.76
N ARG A 32 -9.68 -7.14 -39.90
CA ARG A 32 -9.58 -6.15 -38.82
C ARG A 32 -10.95 -5.58 -38.46
N GLU A 33 -11.77 -5.17 -39.42
CA GLU A 33 -13.11 -4.60 -39.19
C GLU A 33 -14.08 -5.59 -38.52
N ASN A 34 -13.98 -6.88 -38.85
CA ASN A 34 -14.83 -7.92 -38.28
C ASN A 34 -14.27 -8.54 -36.99
N SER A 35 -13.14 -8.03 -36.48
CA SER A 35 -12.51 -8.57 -35.28
C SER A 35 -13.23 -8.09 -34.03
N VAL A 36 -13.87 -9.02 -33.31
CA VAL A 36 -14.49 -8.78 -31.99
C VAL A 36 -13.52 -8.27 -30.92
N TRP A 37 -12.21 -8.30 -31.20
CA TRP A 37 -11.12 -7.81 -30.34
C TRP A 37 -10.84 -6.32 -30.50
N ARG A 38 -11.58 -5.64 -31.38
CA ARG A 38 -11.42 -4.23 -31.70
C ARG A 38 -12.61 -3.42 -31.25
N ILE A 39 -12.36 -2.23 -30.73
CA ILE A 39 -13.43 -1.33 -30.30
C ILE A 39 -14.32 -0.90 -31.48
N GLU A 40 -13.72 -0.73 -32.66
CA GLU A 40 -14.41 -0.29 -33.87
C GLU A 40 -15.46 -1.30 -34.34
N HIS A 41 -15.23 -2.59 -34.09
CA HIS A 41 -16.22 -3.64 -34.35
C HIS A 41 -17.48 -3.40 -33.55
N TRP A 42 -17.37 -3.18 -32.24
CA TRP A 42 -18.52 -2.95 -31.37
C TRP A 42 -19.19 -1.61 -31.60
N MET A 43 -18.42 -0.55 -31.89
CA MET A 43 -18.98 0.77 -32.21
C MET A 43 -19.91 0.72 -33.44
N LYS A 44 -19.59 -0.12 -34.44
CA LYS A 44 -20.46 -0.35 -35.61
C LYS A 44 -21.84 -0.92 -35.23
N TYR A 45 -21.93 -1.67 -34.14
CA TYR A 45 -23.18 -2.23 -33.62
C TYR A 45 -23.89 -1.31 -32.61
N GLY A 46 -23.51 -0.03 -32.55
CA GLY A 46 -24.21 0.99 -31.75
C GLY A 46 -23.72 1.14 -30.31
N PHE A 47 -22.60 0.51 -29.95
CA PHE A 47 -21.99 0.70 -28.64
C PHE A 47 -21.19 2.01 -28.57
N THR A 48 -21.27 2.70 -27.43
CA THR A 48 -20.36 3.82 -27.13
C THR A 48 -18.91 3.33 -27.02
N GLU A 49 -17.94 4.23 -27.10
CA GLU A 49 -16.51 3.86 -27.02
C GLU A 49 -16.17 3.12 -25.71
N ASP A 50 -16.74 3.56 -24.59
CA ASP A 50 -16.49 2.94 -23.28
C ASP A 50 -17.13 1.55 -23.18
N GLN A 51 -18.35 1.39 -23.66
CA GLN A 51 -19.00 0.07 -23.75
C GLN A 51 -18.24 -0.87 -24.70
N ALA A 52 -17.70 -0.35 -25.80
CA ALA A 52 -16.90 -1.12 -26.74
C ALA A 52 -15.58 -1.59 -26.10
N LYS A 53 -14.90 -0.73 -25.33
CA LYS A 53 -13.71 -1.11 -24.55
C LYS A 53 -14.02 -2.21 -23.54
N GLU A 54 -15.16 -2.10 -22.86
CA GLU A 54 -15.62 -3.11 -21.90
C GLU A 54 -15.83 -4.47 -22.57
N LYS A 55 -16.51 -4.50 -23.73
CA LYS A 55 -16.72 -5.74 -24.52
C LYS A 55 -15.41 -6.39 -24.94
N VAL A 56 -14.45 -5.61 -25.43
CA VAL A 56 -13.12 -6.14 -25.79
C VAL A 56 -12.40 -6.72 -24.57
N SER A 57 -12.46 -6.01 -23.44
CA SER A 57 -11.87 -6.45 -22.16
C SER A 57 -12.48 -7.77 -21.66
N GLU A 58 -13.81 -7.93 -21.72
CA GLU A 58 -14.49 -9.18 -21.35
C GLU A 58 -13.96 -10.38 -22.16
N ILE A 59 -13.80 -10.21 -23.47
CA ILE A 59 -13.31 -11.25 -24.37
C ILE A 59 -11.84 -11.58 -24.04
N GLN A 60 -11.00 -10.56 -23.86
CA GLN A 60 -9.60 -10.76 -23.48
C GLN A 60 -9.44 -11.53 -22.18
N LYS A 61 -10.25 -11.20 -21.17
CA LYS A 61 -10.23 -11.89 -19.88
C LYS A 61 -10.68 -13.34 -19.98
N LYS A 62 -11.72 -13.64 -20.77
CA LYS A 62 -12.19 -15.02 -20.97
C LYS A 62 -11.18 -15.89 -21.74
N CYS A 63 -10.36 -15.28 -22.60
CA CYS A 63 -9.39 -16.01 -23.40
C CYS A 63 -8.00 -16.13 -22.77
N SER A 64 -7.66 -15.26 -21.81
CA SER A 64 -6.34 -15.24 -21.18
C SER A 64 -6.29 -16.16 -19.96
N SER A 65 -5.42 -17.16 -19.98
CA SER A 65 -5.17 -18.05 -18.82
C SER A 65 -4.59 -17.34 -17.59
N ARG A 66 -4.23 -16.06 -17.70
CA ARG A 66 -3.81 -15.20 -16.59
C ARG A 66 -4.98 -14.46 -15.93
N CYS A 67 -6.20 -14.65 -16.40
CA CYS A 67 -7.40 -14.04 -15.87
C CYS A 67 -8.28 -15.09 -15.19
N VAL A 68 -8.96 -14.70 -14.12
CA VAL A 68 -9.83 -15.59 -13.34
C VAL A 68 -11.02 -16.04 -14.19
N GLU A 69 -11.55 -15.13 -15.00
CA GLU A 69 -12.70 -15.32 -15.88
C GLU A 69 -12.48 -16.45 -16.91
N HIS A 70 -11.23 -16.67 -17.34
CA HIS A 70 -10.87 -17.78 -18.22
C HIS A 70 -11.09 -19.14 -17.56
N TRP A 71 -10.74 -19.27 -16.28
CA TRP A 71 -10.86 -20.51 -15.53
C TRP A 71 -12.29 -20.73 -15.05
N ILE A 72 -13.01 -19.67 -14.66
CA ILE A 72 -14.45 -19.76 -14.37
C ILE A 72 -15.23 -20.24 -15.60
N ALA A 73 -14.92 -19.71 -16.79
CA ALA A 73 -15.53 -20.17 -18.05
C ALA A 73 -15.24 -21.65 -18.37
N LYS A 74 -14.21 -22.25 -17.74
CA LYS A 74 -13.86 -23.68 -17.84
C LYS A 74 -14.46 -24.53 -16.72
N GLY A 75 -15.27 -23.95 -15.83
CA GLY A 75 -15.98 -24.67 -14.77
C GLY A 75 -15.27 -24.72 -13.42
N PHE A 76 -14.19 -23.94 -13.23
CA PHE A 76 -13.55 -23.81 -11.93
C PHE A 76 -14.31 -22.82 -11.02
N SER A 77 -14.27 -23.05 -9.72
CA SER A 77 -14.72 -22.05 -8.74
C SER A 77 -13.82 -20.82 -8.76
N GLU A 78 -14.30 -19.70 -8.21
CA GLU A 78 -13.53 -18.45 -8.16
C GLU A 78 -12.21 -18.61 -7.40
N GLU A 79 -12.20 -19.36 -6.30
CA GLU A 79 -11.00 -19.59 -5.49
C GLU A 79 -9.98 -20.48 -6.22
N GLU A 80 -10.44 -21.55 -6.87
CA GLU A 80 -9.56 -22.40 -7.70
C GLU A 80 -9.01 -21.63 -8.91
N ALA A 81 -9.82 -20.77 -9.52
CA ALA A 81 -9.41 -19.92 -10.63
C ALA A 81 -8.31 -18.93 -10.20
N LYS A 82 -8.45 -18.28 -9.02
CA LYS A 82 -7.40 -17.43 -8.43
C LYS A 82 -6.11 -18.22 -8.19
N GLN A 83 -6.21 -19.44 -7.66
CA GLN A 83 -5.06 -20.31 -7.45
C GLN A 83 -4.35 -20.64 -8.77
N LYS A 84 -5.10 -21.00 -9.83
CA LYS A 84 -4.55 -21.28 -11.16
C LYS A 84 -3.82 -20.08 -11.78
N VAL A 85 -4.38 -18.88 -11.62
CA VAL A 85 -3.73 -17.65 -12.08
C VAL A 85 -2.42 -17.42 -11.33
N SER A 86 -2.42 -17.59 -10.01
CA SER A 86 -1.24 -17.46 -9.16
C SER A 86 -0.14 -18.46 -9.54
N GLU A 87 -0.49 -19.73 -9.78
CA GLU A 87 0.44 -20.77 -10.25
C GLU A 87 1.12 -20.38 -11.57
N ILE A 88 0.37 -19.84 -12.52
CA ILE A 88 0.89 -19.40 -13.82
C ILE A 88 1.83 -18.21 -13.64
N GLN A 89 1.43 -17.22 -12.85
CA GLN A 89 2.25 -16.03 -12.60
C GLN A 89 3.58 -16.41 -11.94
N SER A 90 3.54 -17.25 -10.89
CA SER A 90 4.75 -17.74 -10.20
C SER A 90 5.66 -18.55 -11.12
N ARG A 91 5.11 -19.41 -11.97
CA ARG A 91 5.89 -20.19 -12.95
C ARG A 91 6.62 -19.29 -13.94
N HIS A 92 5.95 -18.26 -14.43
CA HIS A 92 6.54 -17.31 -15.37
C HIS A 92 7.66 -16.48 -14.72
N GLU A 93 7.47 -16.07 -13.46
CA GLU A 93 8.50 -15.38 -12.69
C GLU A 93 9.75 -16.26 -12.51
N LYS A 94 9.58 -17.51 -12.07
CA LYS A 94 10.70 -18.47 -11.93
C LYS A 94 11.47 -18.64 -13.23
N ALA A 95 10.76 -18.90 -14.33
CA ALA A 95 11.38 -19.05 -15.64
C ALA A 95 12.09 -17.77 -16.13
N SER A 96 11.65 -16.58 -15.69
CA SER A 96 12.34 -15.31 -15.99
C SER A 96 13.60 -15.14 -15.15
N LEU A 97 13.58 -15.53 -13.88
CA LEU A 97 14.71 -15.43 -12.95
C LEU A 97 15.82 -16.43 -13.30
N GLU A 98 15.47 -17.60 -13.85
CA GLU A 98 16.45 -18.59 -14.33
C GLU A 98 17.21 -18.13 -15.57
N LYS A 99 16.60 -17.27 -16.41
CA LYS A 99 17.15 -16.86 -17.71
C LYS A 99 17.91 -15.55 -17.69
N HIS A 100 17.58 -14.66 -16.77
CA HIS A 100 18.09 -13.30 -16.76
C HIS A 100 18.47 -12.85 -15.37
N THR A 101 19.65 -12.25 -15.23
CA THR A 101 20.05 -11.60 -14.00
C THR A 101 19.19 -10.34 -13.73
N HIS A 102 19.34 -9.77 -12.55
CA HIS A 102 18.66 -8.51 -12.23
C HIS A 102 19.16 -7.37 -13.14
N GLU A 103 20.46 -7.33 -13.40
CA GLU A 103 21.14 -6.33 -14.22
C GLU A 103 20.69 -6.43 -15.69
N GLU A 104 20.64 -7.64 -16.26
CA GLU A 104 20.18 -7.87 -17.64
C GLU A 104 18.72 -7.44 -17.85
N ARG A 105 17.86 -7.66 -16.84
CA ARG A 105 16.47 -7.18 -16.87
C ARG A 105 16.39 -5.65 -16.80
N GLN A 106 17.27 -5.01 -16.04
CA GLN A 106 17.33 -3.55 -15.99
C GLN A 106 17.85 -2.97 -17.30
N GLU A 107 18.86 -3.57 -17.92
CA GLU A 107 19.44 -3.13 -19.20
C GLU A 107 18.53 -3.35 -20.40
N SER A 108 17.54 -4.23 -20.30
CA SER A 108 16.56 -4.52 -21.36
C SER A 108 15.24 -3.75 -21.19
N CYS A 109 15.05 -3.08 -20.05
CA CYS A 109 13.82 -2.35 -19.74
C CYS A 109 14.00 -0.86 -20.02
N HIS A 110 13.33 -0.32 -21.05
CA HIS A 110 13.38 1.11 -21.39
C HIS A 110 12.85 2.09 -20.32
N PHE A 111 12.21 1.56 -19.26
CA PHE A 111 11.84 2.35 -18.08
C PHE A 111 12.94 2.42 -17.02
N SER A 112 14.01 1.63 -17.17
CA SER A 112 15.17 1.63 -16.30
C SER A 112 16.23 2.61 -16.82
N PRO A 113 16.87 3.40 -15.93
CA PRO A 113 18.03 4.20 -16.31
C PRO A 113 19.15 3.37 -16.94
N ALA A 114 19.37 2.13 -16.47
CA ALA A 114 20.41 1.24 -16.97
C ALA A 114 20.28 0.94 -18.48
N TYR A 115 19.05 0.85 -19.00
CA TYR A 115 18.80 0.70 -20.43
C TYR A 115 19.38 1.89 -21.20
N TRP A 116 19.13 3.13 -20.76
CA TRP A 116 19.59 4.33 -21.47
C TRP A 116 21.10 4.53 -21.34
N VAL A 117 21.67 4.18 -20.18
CA VAL A 117 23.14 4.16 -19.98
C VAL A 117 23.81 3.21 -20.96
N LYS A 118 23.26 2.00 -21.12
CA LYS A 118 23.73 1.03 -22.12
C LYS A 118 23.65 1.56 -23.56
N HIS A 119 22.72 2.47 -23.85
CA HIS A 119 22.55 3.10 -25.16
C HIS A 119 23.25 4.46 -25.28
N GLY A 120 24.19 4.77 -24.39
CA GLY A 120 25.10 5.92 -24.51
C GLY A 120 24.66 7.21 -23.82
N MET A 121 23.60 7.18 -23.00
CA MET A 121 23.20 8.32 -22.16
C MET A 121 24.01 8.36 -20.86
N SER A 122 24.29 9.53 -20.29
CA SER A 122 24.90 9.56 -18.96
C SER A 122 23.91 9.10 -17.88
N GLU A 123 24.42 8.61 -16.75
CA GLU A 123 23.58 8.08 -15.66
C GLU A 123 22.57 9.12 -15.13
N ASN A 124 23.02 10.35 -14.88
CA ASN A 124 22.17 11.43 -14.39
C ASN A 124 21.07 11.81 -15.41
N GLU A 125 21.43 11.86 -16.68
CA GLU A 125 20.47 12.12 -17.76
C GLU A 125 19.45 10.98 -17.88
N ALA A 126 19.89 9.73 -17.79
CA ALA A 126 19.03 8.55 -17.84
C ALA A 126 18.02 8.52 -16.67
N ILE A 127 18.47 8.85 -15.46
CA ILE A 127 17.60 8.95 -14.28
C ILE A 127 16.57 10.07 -14.48
N ALA A 128 17.00 11.26 -14.90
CA ALA A 128 16.11 12.39 -15.14
C ALA A 128 15.08 12.09 -16.24
N PHE A 129 15.53 11.44 -17.32
CA PHE A 129 14.69 11.03 -18.44
C PHE A 129 13.62 10.01 -18.02
N CYS A 130 14.00 8.95 -17.31
CA CYS A 130 13.04 7.97 -16.78
C CYS A 130 12.05 8.62 -15.81
N LYS A 131 12.51 9.54 -14.95
CA LYS A 131 11.65 10.27 -14.01
C LYS A 131 10.64 11.17 -14.73
N GLN A 132 11.07 11.90 -15.75
CA GLN A 132 10.19 12.74 -16.55
C GLN A 132 9.17 11.90 -17.33
N ARG A 133 9.60 10.78 -17.92
CA ARG A 133 8.74 9.91 -18.72
C ARG A 133 7.72 9.14 -17.87
N SER A 134 8.06 8.81 -16.63
CA SER A 134 7.16 8.16 -15.67
C SER A 134 6.25 9.13 -14.92
N ASP A 135 6.52 10.44 -14.98
CA ASP A 135 5.66 11.45 -14.40
C ASP A 135 4.36 11.59 -15.21
N GLY A 136 3.28 11.09 -14.64
CA GLY A 136 1.92 11.24 -15.17
C GLY A 136 0.99 12.03 -14.27
N THR A 137 1.48 12.63 -13.17
CA THR A 137 0.60 13.22 -12.16
C THR A 137 1.09 14.51 -11.52
N SER A 138 2.28 15.00 -11.85
CA SER A 138 2.73 16.31 -11.38
C SER A 138 1.98 17.45 -12.07
N LEU A 139 2.02 18.64 -11.44
CA LEU A 139 1.52 19.86 -12.08
C LEU A 139 2.23 20.11 -13.42
N HIS A 140 3.54 19.89 -13.49
CA HIS A 140 4.31 20.05 -14.72
C HIS A 140 3.79 19.14 -15.83
N TYR A 141 3.49 17.86 -15.54
CA TYR A 141 2.88 16.94 -16.51
C TYR A 141 1.55 17.48 -17.05
N PHE A 142 0.65 17.91 -16.16
CA PHE A 142 -0.65 18.43 -16.58
C PHE A 142 -0.54 19.74 -17.37
N VAL A 143 0.32 20.67 -16.94
CA VAL A 143 0.56 21.94 -17.64
C VAL A 143 1.19 21.71 -19.02
N SER A 144 2.18 20.83 -19.12
CA SER A 144 2.81 20.47 -20.39
C SER A 144 1.81 19.86 -21.38
N ARG A 145 0.86 19.04 -20.91
CA ARG A 145 -0.09 18.30 -21.75
C ARG A 145 -1.34 19.08 -22.13
N PHE A 146 -1.85 19.90 -21.21
CA PHE A 146 -3.15 20.56 -21.35
C PHE A 146 -3.07 22.09 -21.34
N GLY A 147 -1.87 22.67 -21.18
CA GLY A 147 -1.67 24.10 -21.02
C GLY A 147 -1.84 24.57 -19.57
N GLU A 148 -1.42 25.80 -19.28
CA GLU A 148 -1.34 26.32 -17.91
C GLU A 148 -2.68 26.33 -17.18
N LYS A 149 -3.73 26.89 -17.80
CA LYS A 149 -5.06 27.02 -17.20
C LYS A 149 -5.73 25.66 -16.97
N GLU A 150 -5.84 24.86 -18.02
CA GLU A 150 -6.53 23.56 -17.97
C GLU A 150 -5.71 22.49 -17.23
N GLY A 151 -4.38 22.53 -17.36
CA GLY A 151 -3.47 21.66 -16.61
C GLY A 151 -3.54 21.90 -15.11
N SER A 152 -3.51 23.18 -14.69
CA SER A 152 -3.67 23.55 -13.28
C SER A 152 -5.02 23.11 -12.72
N ARG A 153 -6.09 23.27 -13.50
CA ARG A 153 -7.44 22.80 -13.13
C ARG A 153 -7.46 21.29 -12.87
N LYS A 154 -6.98 20.48 -13.82
CA LYS A 154 -6.94 19.01 -13.71
C LYS A 154 -6.05 18.53 -12.57
N TYR A 155 -4.91 19.18 -12.35
CA TYR A 155 -4.03 18.86 -11.22
C TYR A 155 -4.74 19.11 -9.88
N ASN A 156 -5.41 20.25 -9.73
CA ASN A 156 -6.17 20.58 -8.52
C ASN A 156 -7.34 19.62 -8.28
N GLU A 157 -8.03 19.19 -9.33
CA GLU A 157 -9.06 18.14 -9.25
C GLU A 157 -8.48 16.83 -8.73
N LEU A 158 -7.33 16.39 -9.27
CA LEU A 158 -6.64 15.19 -8.79
C LEU A 158 -6.24 15.31 -7.32
N CYS A 159 -5.69 16.46 -6.91
CA CYS A 159 -5.35 16.72 -5.51
C CYS A 159 -6.58 16.66 -4.60
N THR A 160 -7.69 17.24 -5.03
CA THR A 160 -8.95 17.24 -4.28
C THR A 160 -9.52 15.84 -4.15
N TYR A 161 -9.56 15.09 -5.26
CA TYR A 161 -9.97 13.69 -5.27
C TYR A 161 -9.10 12.82 -4.35
N ARG A 162 -7.77 12.99 -4.40
CA ARG A 162 -6.84 12.29 -3.51
C ARG A 162 -7.11 12.63 -2.05
N LYS A 163 -7.28 13.91 -1.69
CA LYS A 163 -7.61 14.33 -0.32
C LYS A 163 -8.89 13.66 0.18
N LYS A 164 -9.94 13.65 -0.64
CA LYS A 164 -11.21 12.97 -0.33
C LYS A 164 -11.00 11.47 -0.05
N ASN A 165 -10.17 10.80 -0.83
CA ASN A 165 -9.80 9.41 -0.59
C ASN A 165 -9.01 9.18 0.72
N TYR A 166 -8.60 10.21 1.44
CA TYR A 166 -8.05 10.11 2.80
C TYR A 166 -9.04 10.58 3.87
N THR A 167 -10.35 10.46 3.61
CA THR A 167 -11.43 10.72 4.58
C THR A 167 -12.31 9.48 4.75
N LEU A 168 -13.01 9.37 5.89
CA LEU A 168 -13.96 8.28 6.11
C LEU A 168 -15.07 8.32 5.06
N GLU A 169 -15.56 9.52 4.77
CA GLU A 169 -16.61 9.80 3.80
C GLU A 169 -16.20 9.33 2.39
N GLY A 170 -14.96 9.62 1.98
CA GLY A 170 -14.43 9.13 0.70
C GLY A 170 -14.28 7.61 0.64
N TYR A 171 -13.95 6.95 1.75
CA TYR A 171 -13.93 5.49 1.83
C TYR A 171 -15.35 4.90 1.73
N LYS A 172 -16.34 5.49 2.41
CA LYS A 172 -17.75 5.09 2.35
C LYS A 172 -18.33 5.26 0.95
N GLU A 173 -18.04 6.37 0.27
CA GLU A 173 -18.50 6.60 -1.11
C GLU A 173 -17.93 5.57 -2.10
N LYS A 174 -16.67 5.16 -1.91
CA LYS A 174 -15.99 4.23 -2.82
C LYS A 174 -16.36 2.77 -2.59
N HIS A 175 -16.54 2.39 -1.33
CA HIS A 175 -16.69 0.99 -0.92
C HIS A 175 -18.08 0.67 -0.34
N GLY A 176 -18.97 1.65 -0.22
CA GLY A 176 -20.23 1.54 0.51
C GLY A 176 -20.06 1.79 2.01
N ASP A 177 -21.15 2.12 2.70
CA ASP A 177 -21.09 2.59 4.10
C ASP A 177 -20.48 1.56 5.05
N SER A 178 -21.01 0.33 5.04
CA SER A 178 -20.57 -0.72 5.97
C SER A 178 -19.15 -1.23 5.68
N GLU A 179 -18.82 -1.44 4.41
CA GLU A 179 -17.49 -1.94 4.01
C GLU A 179 -16.44 -0.82 4.09
N GLY A 180 -16.78 0.40 3.68
CA GLY A 180 -15.94 1.59 3.80
C GLY A 180 -15.58 1.91 5.25
N GLU A 181 -16.53 1.81 6.18
CA GLU A 181 -16.26 1.99 7.62
C GLU A 181 -15.35 0.89 8.18
N SER A 182 -15.56 -0.36 7.78
CA SER A 182 -14.69 -1.49 8.15
C SER A 182 -13.27 -1.32 7.62
N LEU A 183 -13.10 -0.97 6.35
CA LEU A 183 -11.79 -0.72 5.72
C LEU A 183 -11.08 0.50 6.31
N TRP A 184 -11.82 1.56 6.60
CA TRP A 184 -11.30 2.74 7.29
C TRP A 184 -10.79 2.38 8.68
N CYS A 185 -11.59 1.67 9.48
CA CYS A 185 -11.15 1.17 10.78
C CYS A 185 -9.89 0.28 10.67
N LYS A 186 -9.82 -0.63 9.68
CA LYS A 186 -8.64 -1.47 9.44
C LYS A 186 -7.37 -0.66 9.11
N LYS A 187 -7.50 0.44 8.38
CA LYS A 187 -6.37 1.34 8.03
C LYS A 187 -5.67 1.93 9.27
N PHE A 188 -6.43 2.23 10.33
CA PHE A 188 -5.89 2.80 11.57
C PHE A 188 -5.60 1.74 12.64
N LYS A 189 -6.03 0.50 12.45
CA LYS A 189 -5.81 -0.62 13.39
C LYS A 189 -4.39 -1.18 13.40
N ILE A 190 -3.43 -0.58 12.69
CA ILE A 190 -2.06 -1.10 12.61
C ILE A 190 -1.07 0.03 12.93
N ARG A 191 -1.01 0.42 14.20
CA ARG A 191 0.29 0.68 14.82
C ARG A 191 0.64 -0.59 15.56
N ASP A 192 1.36 -1.47 14.88
CA ASP A 192 1.81 -2.70 15.52
C ASP A 192 3.03 -2.33 16.37
N ASN A 193 2.87 -2.39 17.69
CA ASN A 193 4.01 -2.34 18.59
C ASN A 193 4.96 -3.48 18.25
N SER A 194 6.25 -3.30 18.54
CA SER A 194 7.20 -4.40 18.32
C SER A 194 6.71 -5.66 19.04
N MET A 195 6.94 -6.84 18.45
CA MET A 195 6.52 -8.12 19.06
C MET A 195 7.00 -8.25 20.52
N LYS A 196 8.17 -7.68 20.84
CA LYS A 196 8.72 -7.64 22.20
C LYS A 196 7.92 -6.76 23.15
N ALA A 197 7.50 -5.57 22.70
CA ALA A 197 6.64 -4.68 23.48
C ALA A 197 5.25 -5.29 23.69
N ASN A 198 4.65 -5.88 22.65
CA ASN A 198 3.37 -6.58 22.76
C ASN A 198 3.43 -7.74 23.75
N GLN A 199 4.49 -8.56 23.71
CA GLN A 199 4.70 -9.63 24.69
C GLN A 199 4.81 -9.07 26.12
N PHE A 200 5.60 -8.01 26.32
CA PHE A 200 5.76 -7.37 27.62
C PHE A 200 4.42 -6.88 28.19
N PHE A 201 3.65 -6.13 27.40
CA PHE A 201 2.38 -5.56 27.83
C PHE A 201 1.29 -6.62 28.02
N THR A 202 1.29 -7.69 27.22
CA THR A 202 0.37 -8.82 27.40
C THR A 202 0.60 -9.50 28.74
N GLU A 203 1.86 -9.73 29.14
CA GLU A 203 2.18 -10.31 30.44
C GLU A 203 1.81 -9.39 31.59
N LEU A 204 2.00 -8.07 31.44
CA LEU A 204 1.63 -7.12 32.48
C LEU A 204 0.11 -6.99 32.62
N PHE A 205 -0.62 -6.99 31.50
CA PHE A 205 -2.08 -6.93 31.46
C PHE A 205 -2.74 -8.05 32.27
N LYS A 206 -2.18 -9.27 32.24
CA LYS A 206 -2.68 -10.41 33.03
C LYS A 206 -2.68 -10.16 34.55
N CYS A 207 -1.86 -9.23 35.03
CA CYS A 207 -1.75 -8.90 36.46
C CYS A 207 -2.71 -7.77 36.88
N ILE A 208 -3.45 -7.17 35.95
CA ILE A 208 -4.35 -6.04 36.21
C ILE A 208 -5.78 -6.55 36.28
N PRO A 209 -6.55 -6.19 37.33
CA PRO A 209 -7.94 -6.63 37.45
C PRO A 209 -8.82 -6.00 36.35
N SER A 210 -9.86 -6.74 35.94
CA SER A 210 -10.80 -6.30 34.90
C SER A 210 -11.57 -5.01 35.24
N SER A 211 -11.53 -4.55 36.49
CA SER A 211 -12.10 -3.28 36.93
C SER A 211 -11.29 -2.06 36.46
N CYS A 212 -10.02 -2.22 36.09
CA CYS A 212 -9.18 -1.16 35.57
C CYS A 212 -9.22 -1.12 34.04
N LYS A 213 -9.22 0.07 33.45
CA LYS A 213 -9.14 0.24 32.00
C LYS A 213 -7.68 0.23 31.58
N VAL A 214 -7.35 -0.65 30.65
CA VAL A 214 -5.97 -0.78 30.14
C VAL A 214 -5.91 -0.39 28.66
N TYR A 215 -5.05 0.57 28.37
CA TYR A 215 -4.87 1.16 27.05
C TYR A 215 -3.46 0.80 26.56
N TYR A 216 -3.38 0.09 25.43
CA TYR A 216 -2.15 -0.17 24.67
C TYR A 216 -2.54 -0.61 23.25
N ALA A 217 -1.60 -0.63 22.31
CA ALA A 217 -1.88 -0.94 20.90
C ALA A 217 -2.64 -2.26 20.66
N GLY A 218 -2.39 -3.28 21.49
CA GLY A 218 -3.06 -4.58 21.43
C GLY A 218 -4.38 -4.68 22.21
N SER A 219 -4.80 -3.62 22.92
CA SER A 219 -6.03 -3.61 23.72
C SER A 219 -7.25 -3.21 22.88
N PHE A 220 -8.44 -3.65 23.28
CA PHE A 220 -9.70 -3.25 22.63
C PHE A 220 -9.95 -1.74 22.68
N LEU A 221 -9.38 -1.06 23.68
CA LEU A 221 -9.49 0.39 23.87
C LEU A 221 -8.46 1.18 23.04
N GLY A 222 -7.45 0.51 22.49
CA GLY A 222 -6.34 1.13 21.76
C GLY A 222 -5.36 1.88 22.68
N GLU A 223 -4.52 2.73 22.07
CA GLU A 223 -3.51 3.53 22.77
C GLU A 223 -4.13 4.74 23.49
N TYR A 224 -3.55 5.12 24.62
CA TYR A 224 -4.01 6.27 25.39
C TYR A 224 -3.39 7.56 24.86
N GLY A 225 -4.25 8.51 24.49
CA GLY A 225 -3.85 9.79 23.92
C GLY A 225 -3.82 10.94 24.94
N ILE A 226 -2.74 11.72 24.95
CA ILE A 226 -2.57 12.90 25.80
C ILE A 226 -2.32 14.13 24.94
N ARG A 227 -3.22 15.11 25.07
CA ARG A 227 -3.08 16.41 24.38
C ARG A 227 -2.18 17.37 25.18
N ASN A 228 -1.16 17.91 24.53
CA ASN A 228 -0.31 18.97 25.05
C ASN A 228 -0.25 20.16 24.08
N GLY A 229 -1.13 21.14 24.28
CA GLY A 229 -1.31 22.25 23.35
C GLY A 229 -1.84 21.78 21.99
N ASN A 230 -1.06 22.00 20.93
CA ASN A 230 -1.34 21.51 19.58
C ASN A 230 -0.78 20.10 19.31
N ASN A 231 0.02 19.55 20.24
CA ASN A 231 0.60 18.23 20.10
C ASN A 231 -0.28 17.17 20.76
N TYR A 232 -0.20 15.94 20.26
CA TYR A 232 -0.88 14.79 20.81
C TYR A 232 0.11 13.63 20.93
N TYR A 233 0.25 13.09 22.15
CA TYR A 233 1.14 11.97 22.45
C TYR A 233 0.32 10.72 22.68
N PHE A 234 0.68 9.62 22.03
CA PHE A 234 0.07 8.31 22.27
C PHE A 234 1.04 7.50 23.10
N CYS A 235 0.61 7.10 24.29
CA CYS A 235 1.44 6.35 25.23
C CYS A 235 1.31 4.85 24.94
N ASP A 236 2.40 4.10 25.15
CA ASP A 236 2.45 2.68 24.77
C ASP A 236 1.57 1.81 25.67
N PHE A 237 1.54 2.08 26.97
CA PHE A 237 0.70 1.36 27.94
C PHE A 237 0.26 2.26 29.10
N VAL A 238 -1.05 2.40 29.32
CA VAL A 238 -1.62 3.25 30.38
C VAL A 238 -2.73 2.54 31.13
N VAL A 239 -2.71 2.70 32.45
CA VAL A 239 -3.78 2.27 33.37
C VAL A 239 -4.18 3.48 34.22
N PRO A 240 -5.21 4.25 33.80
CA PRO A 240 -5.57 5.49 34.47
C PRO A 240 -5.91 5.31 35.95
N GLU A 241 -6.62 4.23 36.29
CA GLU A 241 -7.04 3.90 37.66
C GLU A 241 -5.85 3.66 38.61
N LEU A 242 -4.69 3.25 38.07
CA LEU A 242 -3.46 3.05 38.83
C LEU A 242 -2.50 4.25 38.72
N SER A 243 -2.93 5.34 38.07
CA SER A 243 -2.09 6.47 37.70
C SER A 243 -0.74 6.04 37.07
N LEU A 244 -0.78 5.01 36.22
CA LEU A 244 0.41 4.34 35.68
C LEU A 244 0.50 4.52 34.17
N CYS A 245 1.67 4.94 33.70
CA CYS A 245 2.03 4.98 32.29
C CYS A 245 3.40 4.29 32.10
N ILE A 246 3.50 3.45 31.07
CA ILE A 246 4.74 2.76 30.70
C ILE A 246 5.02 3.02 29.23
N GLU A 247 6.23 3.49 28.96
CA GLU A 247 6.79 3.72 27.62
C GLU A 247 7.84 2.65 27.36
N PHE A 248 7.76 1.95 26.23
CA PHE A 248 8.64 0.86 25.86
C PHE A 248 9.58 1.28 24.74
N TYR A 249 10.83 1.56 25.09
CA TYR A 249 11.81 2.08 24.15
C TYR A 249 12.56 0.94 23.46
N GLY A 250 12.30 0.80 22.17
CA GLY A 250 13.13 -0.01 21.28
C GLY A 250 14.54 0.54 21.20
N ASP A 251 15.55 -0.31 21.38
CA ASP A 251 16.94 0.14 21.54
C ASP A 251 17.45 0.93 20.33
N TYR A 252 17.05 0.52 19.12
CA TYR A 252 17.42 1.18 17.87
C TYR A 252 16.64 2.49 17.66
N TRP A 253 15.31 2.45 17.85
CA TRP A 253 14.42 3.58 17.55
C TRP A 253 14.64 4.77 18.49
N HIS A 254 14.87 4.50 19.78
CA HIS A 254 15.15 5.51 20.79
C HIS A 254 16.65 5.70 21.04
N CYS A 255 17.50 5.05 20.24
CA CYS A 255 18.96 5.09 20.32
C CYS A 255 19.47 4.90 21.76
N ASN A 256 19.26 3.74 22.36
CA ASN A 256 19.68 3.43 23.74
C ASN A 256 21.09 4.01 24.06
N PRO A 257 21.24 4.92 25.06
CA PRO A 257 22.51 5.57 25.38
C PRO A 257 23.66 4.62 25.73
N GLU A 258 23.36 3.39 26.17
CA GLU A 258 24.38 2.37 26.42
C GLU A 258 24.92 1.74 25.12
N LYS A 259 24.20 1.89 24.00
CA LYS A 259 24.52 1.31 22.69
C LYS A 259 24.95 2.33 21.66
N TYR A 260 24.48 3.57 21.77
CA TYR A 260 24.69 4.62 20.77
C TYR A 260 25.24 5.89 21.43
N GLN A 261 26.21 6.51 20.77
CA GLN A 261 26.74 7.83 21.15
C GLN A 261 25.80 8.94 20.69
N SER A 262 25.91 10.11 21.32
CA SER A 262 25.01 11.26 21.11
C SER A 262 24.98 11.78 19.65
N ASP A 263 26.08 11.60 18.92
CA ASP A 263 26.26 12.00 17.52
C ASP A 263 25.80 10.94 16.51
N PHE A 264 25.45 9.74 16.95
CA PHE A 264 24.95 8.68 16.08
C PHE A 264 23.72 9.14 15.30
N LEU A 265 23.77 9.07 13.98
CA LEU A 265 22.63 9.40 13.10
C LEU A 265 21.76 8.18 12.86
N ASN A 266 20.54 8.17 13.41
CA ASN A 266 19.56 7.14 13.10
C ASN A 266 19.05 7.33 11.66
N SER A 267 19.27 6.33 10.80
CA SER A 267 18.94 6.43 9.37
C SER A 267 17.44 6.46 9.06
N GLN A 268 16.61 5.90 9.93
CA GLN A 268 15.15 5.89 9.77
C GLN A 268 14.53 7.19 10.30
N GLU A 269 14.95 7.63 11.49
CA GLU A 269 14.45 8.87 12.10
C GLU A 269 15.07 10.13 11.49
N ARG A 270 16.22 10.00 10.80
CA ARG A 270 17.01 11.10 10.24
C ARG A 270 17.37 12.17 11.28
N LYS A 271 17.64 11.71 12.50
CA LYS A 271 18.00 12.53 13.67
C LYS A 271 19.21 11.92 14.37
N THR A 272 19.98 12.77 15.05
CA THR A 272 21.04 12.27 15.94
C THR A 272 20.42 11.65 17.19
N ALA A 273 21.13 10.75 17.86
CA ALA A 273 20.69 10.15 19.10
C ALA A 273 20.37 11.22 20.17
N GLN A 274 21.19 12.28 20.26
CA GLN A 274 20.92 13.40 21.16
C GLN A 274 19.58 14.08 20.88
N GLN A 275 19.25 14.34 19.61
CA GLN A 275 17.97 14.96 19.23
C GLN A 275 16.78 14.06 19.58
N ILE A 276 16.95 12.73 19.48
CA ILE A 276 15.94 11.75 19.87
C ILE A 276 15.75 11.80 21.40
N TRP A 277 16.83 11.77 22.17
CA TRP A 277 16.77 11.83 23.64
C TRP A 277 16.17 13.13 24.17
N ASP A 278 16.50 14.26 23.57
CA ASP A 278 15.95 15.56 23.94
C ASP A 278 14.43 15.59 23.68
N TYR A 279 13.98 15.03 22.55
CA TYR A 279 12.57 14.89 22.23
C TYR A 279 11.84 13.95 23.20
N ASP A 280 12.40 12.77 23.47
CA ASP A 280 11.83 11.78 24.38
C ASP A 280 11.71 12.34 25.79
N LYS A 281 12.76 13.03 26.28
CA LYS A 281 12.72 13.70 27.58
C LYS A 281 11.59 14.73 27.66
N ALA A 282 11.47 15.60 26.65
CA ALA A 282 10.40 16.59 26.60
C ALA A 282 9.00 15.96 26.58
N ARG A 283 8.84 14.85 25.84
CA ARG A 283 7.61 14.05 25.79
C ARG A 283 7.27 13.47 27.17
N ILE A 284 8.20 12.79 27.82
CA ILE A 284 7.98 12.17 29.14
C ILE A 284 7.59 13.22 30.18
N GLU A 285 8.28 14.37 30.19
CA GLU A 285 7.94 15.47 31.09
C GLU A 285 6.55 16.04 30.81
N ALA A 286 6.14 16.15 29.55
CA ALA A 286 4.80 16.60 29.18
C ALA A 286 3.71 15.63 29.65
N ILE A 287 3.94 14.32 29.52
CA ILE A 287 3.02 13.28 29.99
C ILE A 287 2.85 13.36 31.52
N ARG A 288 3.96 13.40 32.26
CA ARG A 288 3.96 13.51 33.75
C ARG A 288 3.15 14.72 34.23
N ARG A 289 3.32 15.88 33.60
CA ARG A 289 2.67 17.14 34.01
C ARG A 289 1.16 17.19 33.77
N LYS A 290 0.61 16.45 32.82
CA LYS A 290 -0.79 16.64 32.38
C LYS A 290 -1.83 15.80 33.11
N ARG A 291 -1.44 14.69 33.75
CA ARG A 291 -2.41 13.73 34.32
C ARG A 291 -2.00 13.09 35.65
N ASN A 292 -0.93 13.57 36.30
CA ASN A 292 -0.41 12.96 37.53
C ASN A 292 -0.08 11.46 37.36
N PHE A 293 0.34 11.07 36.15
CA PHE A 293 0.81 9.72 35.88
C PHE A 293 2.26 9.57 36.29
N ASP A 294 2.55 8.47 36.96
CA ASP A 294 3.91 7.99 37.06
C ASP A 294 4.28 7.30 35.74
N VAL A 295 5.25 7.89 35.05
CA VAL A 295 5.73 7.42 33.76
C VAL A 295 7.04 6.65 33.94
N PHE A 296 7.01 5.37 33.61
CA PHE A 296 8.16 4.46 33.61
C PHE A 296 8.62 4.21 32.18
N VAL A 297 9.94 4.31 31.95
CA VAL A 297 10.54 3.97 30.66
C VAL A 297 11.20 2.59 30.80
N VAL A 298 10.85 1.68 29.89
CA VAL A 298 11.40 0.33 29.82
C VAL A 298 12.15 0.16 28.51
N TRP A 299 13.46 -0.04 28.58
CA TRP A 299 14.26 -0.36 27.42
C TRP A 299 14.09 -1.82 26.99
N GLU A 300 14.11 -2.05 25.68
CA GLU A 300 13.97 -3.38 25.08
C GLU A 300 15.03 -4.39 25.58
N LYS A 301 16.25 -3.90 25.80
CA LYS A 301 17.36 -4.66 26.39
C LYS A 301 16.98 -5.26 27.74
N ASP A 302 16.35 -4.46 28.60
CA ASP A 302 16.12 -4.78 30.02
C ASP A 302 14.71 -5.33 30.28
N ARG A 303 13.94 -5.56 29.21
CA ARG A 303 12.51 -5.91 29.27
C ARG A 303 12.17 -7.06 30.23
N LYS A 304 13.05 -8.06 30.41
CA LYS A 304 12.77 -9.21 31.28
C LYS A 304 12.82 -8.83 32.75
N GLU A 305 13.88 -8.14 33.16
CA GLU A 305 14.05 -7.66 34.53
C GLU A 305 12.99 -6.61 34.87
N LYS A 306 12.80 -5.65 33.95
CA LYS A 306 11.80 -4.59 34.11
C LYS A 306 10.37 -5.12 34.12
N LEU A 307 10.07 -6.25 33.47
CA LEU A 307 8.74 -6.85 33.54
C LEU A 307 8.42 -7.27 34.98
N GLU A 308 9.35 -7.92 35.66
CA GLU A 308 9.16 -8.37 37.04
C GLU A 308 9.10 -7.19 38.02
N GLU A 309 9.88 -6.12 37.78
CA GLU A 309 9.74 -4.86 38.52
C GLU A 309 8.37 -4.23 38.32
N MET A 310 7.90 -4.11 37.07
CA MET A 310 6.60 -3.50 36.76
C MET A 310 5.43 -4.33 37.31
N LYS A 311 5.52 -5.67 37.30
CA LYS A 311 4.52 -6.54 37.94
C LYS A 311 4.41 -6.24 39.43
N LYS A 312 5.53 -6.09 40.15
CA LYS A 312 5.52 -5.72 41.57
C LYS A 312 4.85 -4.37 41.80
N ILE A 313 5.15 -3.36 40.97
CA ILE A 313 4.54 -2.03 41.05
C ILE A 313 3.04 -2.12 40.80
N VAL A 314 2.60 -2.84 39.76
CA VAL A 314 1.18 -3.06 39.46
C VAL A 314 0.49 -3.75 40.63
N SER A 315 1.03 -4.86 41.14
CA SER A 315 0.45 -5.57 42.29
C SER A 315 0.33 -4.69 43.52
N TYR A 316 1.35 -3.87 43.80
CA TYR A 316 1.30 -2.90 44.88
C TYR A 316 0.14 -1.90 44.65
N ARG A 317 0.09 -1.22 43.50
CA ARG A 317 -0.95 -0.22 43.21
C ARG A 317 -2.36 -0.78 43.18
N VAL A 318 -2.54 -1.99 42.63
CA VAL A 318 -3.84 -2.67 42.60
C VAL A 318 -4.37 -2.89 44.01
N LYS A 319 -3.52 -3.27 44.96
CA LYS A 319 -3.92 -3.42 46.37
C LYS A 319 -4.47 -2.11 46.95
N TYR A 320 -3.75 -1.01 46.80
CA TYR A 320 -4.21 0.31 47.29
C TYR A 320 -5.47 0.81 46.56
N PHE A 321 -5.63 0.45 45.29
CA PHE A 321 -6.82 0.80 44.51
C PHE A 321 -8.05 0.05 45.03
N GLN A 322 -7.91 -1.25 45.30
CA GLN A 322 -8.99 -2.07 45.87
C GLN A 322 -9.34 -1.67 47.31
N ASP A 323 -8.35 -1.21 48.08
CA ASP A 323 -8.53 -0.72 49.45
C ASP A 323 -9.10 0.72 49.49
N GLY A 324 -9.39 1.35 48.33
CA GLY A 324 -10.01 2.68 48.22
C GLY A 324 -9.10 3.86 48.57
N GLN A 325 -7.78 3.67 48.53
CA GLN A 325 -6.78 4.65 48.96
C GLN A 325 -6.11 5.43 47.82
N LEU A 326 -6.42 5.11 46.56
CA LEU A 326 -5.96 5.85 45.37
C LEU A 326 -7.12 6.73 44.85
N CYS A 327 -7.05 8.03 45.11
CA CYS A 327 -7.97 9.05 44.59
C CYS A 327 -7.28 9.92 43.54
#